data_AF-A0A9J2P601-F1
#
_entry.id   AF-A0A9J2P601-F1
#
_cell.length_a   1.000
_cell.length_b   1.000
_cell.length_c   1.000
_cell.angle_alpha   90.00
_cell.angle_beta   90.00
_cell.angle_gamma   90.00
#
_symmetry.space_group_name_H-M   'P 1'
#
loop_
_entity.id
_entity.type
_entity.pdbx_description
1 polymer ?
#
loop_
_entity_poly.entity_id
_entity_poly.type
_entity_poly.pdbx_seq_one_letter_code
_entity_poly.pdbx_strand_id
1 'polypeptide(L)'
;MPVVRARPQVSYDSEKATSVICRYLRSDILVDSTVLMHRRRRFLWPILLLVAFTILFNEYLIYYTTILFGCSWPIPYSTAATVSHVAILADTHLLGRIKGHWFDKLRREWQMYRAFQTSMQILKPDAVFFLGDQFDEGQWSTEEDFIRYSERFASLFYVPKDVKVFVVAGNHDIGFHYEIHPSRVEWFSHRFHGELIGYVTVGENHFVLINSMAMEGDGCRLCQQAEQQLMRLRRRFECARNGSRYCEDPLPIPFSQPIVMQHFPLYRRSDRRCADGPDSAPEPLKSEPLREKWDCLSAESTELLLKALRPRAVFAGHTHYGCQTWWPSPYLLWEWTVPSFSWRNTPQPVLILATISPEELLVNKCLLPNELTVIRIYVAAVAVLLFSVAYQLFVYCSTARMVPSKCCVMLRLTVSIVLDSFGGTKRVRSFARNLSTLFRDTSVHSLQLLINEGGVAIVAWQWVSLRLTYDMLYLCVTRERSTVSGHQGLEGLNSIVALPRLAVIDSCLDQLQPKEVLVSSVSLLAECKVAVG
;
A
#
# COMPACT_ATOMS: atom_id res chain seq x y z
N MET A 1 83.98 32.25 43.38
CA MET A 1 82.90 32.65 42.44
C MET A 1 82.78 31.57 41.36
N PRO A 2 81.56 31.22 40.89
CA PRO A 2 80.92 29.96 41.31
C PRO A 2 80.36 29.06 40.17
N VAL A 3 79.82 27.89 40.59
CA VAL A 3 78.83 26.98 39.91
C VAL A 3 79.38 26.21 38.69
N VAL A 4 79.12 24.92 38.39
CA VAL A 4 77.89 24.10 38.49
C VAL A 4 78.22 22.60 38.50
N ARG A 5 77.52 21.81 39.34
CA ARG A 5 77.50 20.32 39.31
C ARG A 5 76.71 19.82 38.09
N ALA A 6 77.30 18.94 37.29
CA ALA A 6 76.61 18.20 36.24
C ALA A 6 75.63 17.18 36.84
N ARG A 7 74.36 17.20 36.40
CA ARG A 7 73.34 16.17 36.64
C ARG A 7 73.48 15.04 35.59
N PRO A 8 73.09 13.80 35.92
CA PRO A 8 73.18 12.69 34.97
C PRO A 8 72.14 12.85 33.85
N GLN A 9 72.54 12.55 32.62
CA GLN A 9 71.64 12.42 31.47
C GLN A 9 70.73 11.21 31.67
N VAL A 10 69.44 11.46 31.93
CA VAL A 10 68.39 10.48 31.71
C VAL A 10 68.04 10.53 30.22
N SER A 11 68.45 9.49 29.50
CA SER A 11 67.98 9.20 28.13
C SER A 11 66.46 9.00 28.16
N TYR A 12 65.70 9.95 27.59
CA TYR A 12 64.26 9.81 27.41
C TYR A 12 64.02 9.09 26.08
N ASP A 13 63.73 7.80 26.17
CA ASP A 13 63.52 6.86 25.07
C ASP A 13 62.20 7.18 24.34
N SER A 14 62.23 8.10 23.37
CA SER A 14 61.06 8.62 22.64
C SER A 14 60.34 7.53 21.82
N GLU A 15 60.99 6.41 21.50
CA GLU A 15 60.37 5.27 20.81
C GLU A 15 59.39 4.50 21.69
N LYS A 16 59.64 4.38 23.00
CA LYS A 16 58.72 3.68 23.93
C LYS A 16 57.44 4.47 24.22
N ALA A 17 57.52 5.80 24.30
CA ALA A 17 56.34 6.64 24.50
C ALA A 17 55.40 6.60 23.27
N THR A 18 55.98 6.59 22.06
CA THR A 18 55.22 6.54 20.80
C THR A 18 54.53 5.18 20.61
N SER A 19 55.18 4.08 21.02
CA SER A 19 54.64 2.70 20.99
C SER A 19 53.43 2.48 21.91
N VAL A 20 53.41 3.14 23.07
CA VAL A 20 52.30 3.03 24.05
C VAL A 20 51.12 3.88 23.62
N ILE A 21 51.36 5.10 23.12
CA ILE A 21 50.31 6.00 22.63
C ILE A 21 49.63 5.43 21.38
N CYS A 22 50.38 4.85 20.43
CA CYS A 22 49.78 4.19 19.26
C CYS A 22 49.00 2.91 19.62
N ARG A 23 49.38 2.17 20.67
CA ARG A 23 48.61 1.02 21.15
C ARG A 23 47.30 1.44 21.82
N TYR A 24 47.34 2.50 22.62
CA TYR A 24 46.16 3.08 23.29
C TYR A 24 45.15 3.66 22.28
N LEU A 25 45.64 4.42 21.30
CA LEU A 25 44.80 4.97 20.23
C LEU A 25 44.18 3.86 19.36
N ARG A 26 44.93 2.78 19.09
CA ARG A 26 44.41 1.63 18.32
C ARG A 26 43.36 0.82 19.10
N SER A 27 43.54 0.65 20.42
CA SER A 27 42.53 0.02 21.27
C SER A 27 41.28 0.87 21.42
N ASP A 28 41.40 2.19 21.59
CA ASP A 28 40.25 3.09 21.70
C ASP A 28 39.46 3.16 20.40
N ILE A 29 40.12 3.24 19.24
CA ILE A 29 39.44 3.22 17.92
C ILE A 29 38.74 1.88 17.66
N LEU A 30 39.32 0.75 18.07
CA LEU A 30 38.71 -0.58 17.94
C LEU A 30 37.53 -0.77 18.91
N VAL A 31 37.61 -0.23 20.12
CA VAL A 31 36.51 -0.24 21.10
C VAL A 31 35.37 0.67 20.62
N ASP A 32 35.65 1.84 20.08
CA ASP A 32 34.63 2.78 19.60
C ASP A 32 33.92 2.25 18.35
N SER A 33 34.65 1.63 17.41
CA SER A 33 34.06 0.99 16.24
C SER A 33 33.26 -0.27 16.58
N THR A 34 33.68 -1.09 17.55
CA THR A 34 32.88 -2.23 18.03
C THR A 34 31.64 -1.78 18.83
N VAL A 35 31.73 -0.72 19.63
CA VAL A 35 30.59 -0.11 20.35
C VAL A 35 29.59 0.52 19.37
N LEU A 36 30.04 1.25 18.34
CA LEU A 36 29.21 1.79 17.27
C LEU A 36 28.54 0.69 16.45
N MET A 37 29.26 -0.38 16.09
CA MET A 37 28.68 -1.55 15.40
C MET A 37 27.67 -2.29 16.28
N HIS A 38 27.92 -2.41 17.59
CA HIS A 38 27.03 -3.07 18.53
C HIS A 38 25.76 -2.23 18.81
N ARG A 39 25.89 -0.89 18.89
CA ARG A 39 24.76 0.06 18.89
C ARG A 39 23.94 -0.09 17.61
N ARG A 40 24.56 0.02 16.43
CA ARG A 40 23.89 -0.05 15.12
C ARG A 40 23.14 -1.38 14.91
N ARG A 41 23.71 -2.51 15.35
CA ARG A 41 23.03 -3.81 15.35
C ARG A 41 21.84 -3.86 16.30
N ARG A 42 21.93 -3.32 17.53
CA ARG A 42 20.79 -3.27 18.47
C ARG A 42 19.59 -2.47 17.97
N PHE A 43 19.77 -1.57 17.00
CA PHE A 43 18.70 -0.69 16.50
C PHE A 43 18.08 -1.13 15.17
N LEU A 44 18.85 -1.76 14.28
CA LEU A 44 18.30 -2.30 13.04
C LEU A 44 17.38 -3.50 13.29
N TRP A 45 17.66 -4.30 14.31
CA TRP A 45 16.85 -5.47 14.66
C TRP A 45 15.40 -5.13 15.01
N PRO A 46 15.09 -4.19 15.93
CA PRO A 46 13.72 -3.79 16.21
C PRO A 46 12.95 -3.25 14.99
N ILE A 47 13.62 -2.50 14.11
CA ILE A 47 13.02 -1.99 12.87
C ILE A 47 12.69 -3.14 11.93
N LEU A 48 13.64 -4.05 11.72
CA LEU A 48 13.42 -5.24 10.89
C LEU A 48 12.31 -6.13 11.46
N LEU A 49 12.26 -6.30 12.78
CA LEU A 49 11.20 -7.05 13.46
C LEU A 49 9.84 -6.38 13.30
N LEU A 50 9.74 -5.06 13.44
CA LEU A 50 8.50 -4.32 13.22
C LEU A 50 8.01 -4.50 11.79
N VAL A 51 8.89 -4.26 10.79
CA VAL A 51 8.54 -4.41 9.38
C VAL A 51 8.12 -5.85 9.06
N ALA A 52 8.90 -6.84 9.50
CA ALA A 52 8.59 -8.25 9.29
C ALA A 52 7.27 -8.65 9.95
N PHE A 53 7.02 -8.19 11.19
CA PHE A 53 5.77 -8.46 11.89
C PHE A 53 4.58 -7.78 11.22
N THR A 54 4.70 -6.52 10.78
CA THR A 54 3.62 -5.82 10.08
C THR A 54 3.24 -6.54 8.79
N ILE A 55 4.24 -6.97 7.99
CA ILE A 55 3.98 -7.74 6.77
C ILE A 55 3.34 -9.09 7.12
N LEU A 56 3.90 -9.84 8.07
CA LEU A 56 3.34 -11.12 8.51
C LEU A 56 1.90 -10.99 9.00
N PHE A 57 1.61 -9.94 9.78
CA PHE A 57 0.28 -9.69 10.30
C PHE A 57 -0.71 -9.36 9.19
N ASN A 58 -0.41 -8.35 8.37
CA ASN A 58 -1.32 -7.88 7.33
C ASN A 58 -1.51 -8.84 6.16
N GLU A 59 -0.48 -9.62 5.81
CA GLU A 59 -0.54 -10.53 4.66
C GLU A 59 -0.96 -11.96 5.03
N TYR A 60 -0.89 -12.33 6.31
CA TYR A 60 -1.15 -13.70 6.74
C TYR A 60 -2.02 -13.80 7.99
N LEU A 61 -1.61 -13.24 9.14
CA LEU A 61 -2.28 -13.49 10.42
C LEU A 61 -3.65 -12.82 10.53
N ILE A 62 -3.86 -11.65 9.91
CA ILE A 62 -5.11 -10.91 10.00
C ILE A 62 -6.31 -11.75 9.55
N TYR A 63 -6.14 -12.57 8.51
CA TYR A 63 -7.17 -13.47 8.02
C TYR A 63 -7.55 -14.52 9.06
N TYR A 64 -6.55 -15.16 9.70
CA TYR A 64 -6.81 -16.11 10.78
C TYR A 64 -7.49 -15.45 11.96
N THR A 65 -7.02 -14.28 12.40
CA THR A 65 -7.63 -13.58 13.54
C THR A 65 -9.07 -13.17 13.25
N THR A 66 -9.33 -12.59 12.08
CA THR A 66 -10.68 -12.14 11.73
C THR A 66 -11.64 -13.33 11.59
N ILE A 67 -11.21 -14.43 10.96
CA ILE A 67 -12.09 -15.59 10.76
C ILE A 67 -12.30 -16.37 12.07
N LEU A 68 -11.24 -16.63 12.86
CA LEU A 68 -11.35 -17.40 14.11
C LEU A 68 -12.25 -16.72 15.15
N PHE A 69 -12.21 -15.39 15.24
CA PHE A 69 -12.94 -14.65 16.28
C PHE A 69 -14.20 -13.96 15.77
N GLY A 70 -14.34 -13.78 14.45
CA GLY A 70 -15.47 -13.07 13.85
C GLY A 70 -16.47 -13.96 13.12
N CYS A 71 -16.16 -15.24 12.89
CA CYS A 71 -16.97 -16.10 12.04
C CYS A 71 -17.33 -17.41 12.73
N SER A 72 -18.63 -17.71 12.75
CA SER A 72 -19.17 -18.97 13.27
C SER A 72 -20.42 -19.36 12.50
N TRP A 73 -20.62 -20.67 12.34
CA TRP A 73 -21.87 -21.22 11.85
C TRP A 73 -23.01 -20.86 12.83
N PRO A 74 -24.14 -20.32 12.34
CA PRO A 74 -25.28 -20.07 13.21
C PRO A 74 -25.87 -21.39 13.72
N ILE A 75 -26.23 -21.43 15.00
CA ILE A 75 -26.64 -22.66 15.70
C ILE A 75 -28.16 -22.86 15.53
N PRO A 76 -28.61 -24.00 15.01
CA PRO A 76 -30.04 -24.31 14.84
C PRO A 76 -30.75 -24.48 16.19
N TYR A 77 -32.05 -24.17 16.25
CA TYR A 77 -32.83 -24.39 17.47
C TYR A 77 -33.01 -25.87 17.78
N SER A 78 -33.14 -26.72 16.76
CA SER A 78 -33.27 -28.17 16.91
C SER A 78 -31.95 -28.87 16.57
N THR A 79 -31.30 -29.46 17.57
CA THR A 79 -30.07 -30.24 17.37
C THR A 79 -30.30 -31.65 16.81
N ALA A 80 -31.56 -32.05 16.61
CA ALA A 80 -31.91 -33.39 16.14
C ALA A 80 -31.90 -33.52 14.61
N ALA A 81 -32.02 -32.41 13.88
CA ALA A 81 -32.00 -32.42 12.42
C ALA A 81 -30.57 -32.42 11.89
N THR A 82 -30.29 -33.23 10.86
CA THR A 82 -29.03 -33.16 10.11
C THR A 82 -28.97 -31.84 9.36
N VAL A 83 -27.97 -31.01 9.67
CA VAL A 83 -27.77 -29.70 9.04
C VAL A 83 -26.64 -29.75 8.02
N SER A 84 -26.78 -28.93 6.98
CA SER A 84 -25.72 -28.63 6.01
C SER A 84 -25.15 -27.24 6.29
N HIS A 85 -23.83 -27.14 6.36
CA HIS A 85 -23.10 -25.88 6.41
C HIS A 85 -22.71 -25.43 5.01
N VAL A 86 -23.23 -24.28 4.59
CA VAL A 86 -23.05 -23.76 3.24
C VAL A 86 -22.38 -22.39 3.29
N ALA A 87 -21.25 -22.25 2.61
CA ALA A 87 -20.58 -20.97 2.40
C ALA A 87 -21.04 -20.34 1.07
N ILE A 88 -21.32 -19.05 1.06
CA ILE A 88 -21.81 -18.34 -0.14
C ILE A 88 -20.99 -17.06 -0.33
N LEU A 89 -20.48 -16.85 -1.53
CA LEU A 89 -19.73 -15.66 -1.93
C LEU A 89 -20.11 -15.23 -3.36
N ALA A 90 -19.81 -13.97 -3.70
CA ALA A 90 -20.14 -13.38 -5.00
C ALA A 90 -19.02 -12.43 -5.46
N ASP A 91 -19.06 -12.09 -6.76
CA ASP A 91 -18.30 -10.99 -7.35
C ASP A 91 -16.80 -11.07 -7.02
N THR A 92 -16.16 -12.19 -7.39
CA THR A 92 -14.72 -12.36 -7.17
C THR A 92 -13.89 -11.51 -8.15
N HIS A 93 -14.44 -11.17 -9.33
CA HIS A 93 -13.84 -10.29 -10.33
C HIS A 93 -12.35 -10.56 -10.59
N LEU A 94 -12.00 -11.80 -10.94
CA LEU A 94 -10.63 -12.12 -11.37
C LEU A 94 -10.23 -11.19 -12.53
N LEU A 95 -9.14 -10.45 -12.33
CA LEU A 95 -8.69 -9.43 -13.28
C LEU A 95 -8.33 -10.07 -14.63
N GLY A 96 -8.94 -9.58 -15.69
CA GLY A 96 -8.59 -10.03 -17.03
C GLY A 96 -7.33 -9.37 -17.59
N ARG A 97 -6.99 -9.74 -18.82
CA ARG A 97 -5.79 -9.28 -19.54
C ARG A 97 -5.97 -7.88 -20.13
N ILE A 98 -7.21 -7.44 -20.37
CA ILE A 98 -7.51 -6.25 -21.18
C ILE A 98 -7.41 -4.98 -20.33
N LYS A 99 -8.11 -4.95 -19.19
CA LYS A 99 -8.20 -3.80 -18.26
C LYS A 99 -7.49 -4.06 -16.94
N GLY A 100 -7.05 -5.29 -16.67
CA GLY A 100 -6.37 -5.65 -15.44
C GLY A 100 -4.96 -5.05 -15.29
N HIS A 101 -4.71 -4.35 -14.18
CA HIS A 101 -3.37 -3.90 -13.79
C HIS A 101 -2.66 -4.96 -12.95
N TRP A 102 -1.37 -5.21 -13.20
CA TRP A 102 -0.62 -6.31 -12.55
C TRP A 102 -0.56 -6.19 -11.02
N PHE A 103 -0.40 -4.96 -10.50
CA PHE A 103 -0.32 -4.73 -9.05
C PHE A 103 -1.68 -4.88 -8.37
N ASP A 104 -2.74 -4.43 -9.04
CA ASP A 104 -4.10 -4.63 -8.55
C ASP A 104 -4.39 -6.14 -8.50
N LYS A 105 -4.07 -6.85 -9.59
CA LYS A 105 -4.21 -8.31 -9.67
C LYS A 105 -3.49 -9.00 -8.51
N LEU A 106 -2.21 -8.66 -8.31
CA LEU A 106 -1.41 -9.22 -7.22
C LEU A 106 -2.11 -8.99 -5.86
N ARG A 107 -2.57 -7.76 -5.59
CA ARG A 107 -3.17 -7.42 -4.29
C ARG A 107 -4.52 -8.10 -4.07
N ARG A 108 -5.43 -8.01 -5.04
CA ARG A 108 -6.81 -8.54 -4.93
C ARG A 108 -6.81 -10.05 -4.92
N GLU A 109 -6.07 -10.71 -5.81
CA GLU A 109 -6.02 -12.17 -5.83
C GLU A 109 -5.31 -12.74 -4.61
N TRP A 110 -4.26 -12.08 -4.09
CA TRP A 110 -3.66 -12.47 -2.82
C TRP A 110 -4.67 -12.38 -1.67
N GLN A 111 -5.43 -11.29 -1.58
CA GLN A 111 -6.47 -11.17 -0.55
C GLN A 111 -7.52 -12.27 -0.67
N MET A 112 -8.08 -12.48 -1.86
CA MET A 112 -9.11 -13.50 -2.06
C MET A 112 -8.58 -14.89 -1.73
N TYR A 113 -7.38 -15.24 -2.19
CA TYR A 113 -6.72 -16.50 -1.87
C TYR A 113 -6.58 -16.68 -0.36
N ARG A 114 -6.00 -15.69 0.33
CA ARG A 114 -5.77 -15.79 1.79
C ARG A 114 -7.07 -15.87 2.56
N ALA A 115 -8.08 -15.05 2.21
CA ALA A 115 -9.39 -15.08 2.85
C ALA A 115 -10.10 -16.42 2.63
N PHE A 116 -10.15 -16.90 1.39
CA PHE A 116 -10.88 -18.11 1.04
C PHE A 116 -10.21 -19.37 1.61
N GLN A 117 -8.91 -19.55 1.40
CA GLN A 117 -8.20 -20.74 1.89
C GLN A 117 -8.21 -20.82 3.43
N THR A 118 -8.07 -19.68 4.11
CA THR A 118 -8.18 -19.63 5.58
C THR A 118 -9.60 -19.97 6.03
N SER A 119 -10.62 -19.48 5.32
CA SER A 119 -12.03 -19.81 5.60
C SER A 119 -12.31 -21.32 5.42
N MET A 120 -11.83 -21.92 4.33
CA MET A 120 -12.00 -23.36 4.09
C MET A 120 -11.31 -24.20 5.18
N GLN A 121 -10.11 -23.80 5.59
CA GLN A 121 -9.35 -24.51 6.63
C GLN A 121 -10.04 -24.49 8.00
N ILE A 122 -10.63 -23.35 8.37
CA ILE A 122 -11.24 -23.14 9.70
C ILE A 122 -12.69 -23.61 9.73
N LEU A 123 -13.50 -23.16 8.77
CA LEU A 123 -14.96 -23.30 8.80
C LEU A 123 -15.44 -24.63 8.22
N LYS A 124 -14.69 -25.23 7.28
CA LYS A 124 -14.96 -26.55 6.69
C LYS A 124 -16.43 -26.75 6.26
N PRO A 125 -16.93 -25.96 5.29
CA PRO A 125 -18.31 -26.10 4.81
C PRO A 125 -18.53 -27.41 4.05
N ASP A 126 -19.78 -27.86 3.97
CA ASP A 126 -20.20 -28.99 3.12
C ASP A 126 -20.33 -28.59 1.64
N ALA A 127 -20.65 -27.31 1.40
CA ALA A 127 -20.75 -26.75 0.05
C ALA A 127 -20.37 -25.27 -0.01
N VAL A 128 -19.90 -24.85 -1.19
CA VAL A 128 -19.58 -23.46 -1.52
C VAL A 128 -20.34 -23.04 -2.78
N PHE A 129 -21.04 -21.91 -2.71
CA PHE A 129 -21.73 -21.30 -3.85
C PHE A 129 -21.07 -19.98 -4.25
N PHE A 130 -20.82 -19.82 -5.55
CA PHE A 130 -20.30 -18.60 -6.17
C PHE A 130 -21.40 -17.94 -7.02
N LEU A 131 -21.82 -16.74 -6.65
CA LEU A 131 -23.02 -16.08 -7.20
C LEU A 131 -22.69 -15.04 -8.28
N GLY A 132 -22.09 -15.49 -9.38
CA GLY A 132 -21.75 -14.66 -10.54
C GLY A 132 -20.52 -13.77 -10.37
N ASP A 133 -20.10 -13.22 -11.50
CA ASP A 133 -18.95 -12.34 -11.70
C ASP A 133 -17.65 -12.93 -11.15
N GLN A 134 -17.34 -14.13 -11.64
CA GLN A 134 -16.08 -14.80 -11.32
C GLN A 134 -14.92 -14.12 -12.02
N PHE A 135 -15.16 -13.66 -13.24
CA PHE A 135 -14.18 -12.98 -14.09
C PHE A 135 -14.62 -11.54 -14.33
N ASP A 136 -13.69 -10.60 -14.31
CA ASP A 136 -14.00 -9.19 -14.61
C ASP A 136 -14.21 -8.92 -16.10
N GLU A 137 -13.71 -9.82 -16.95
CA GLU A 137 -13.64 -9.65 -18.41
C GLU A 137 -14.06 -10.92 -19.16
N GLY A 138 -14.79 -11.85 -18.53
CA GLY A 138 -15.26 -13.08 -19.17
C GLY A 138 -16.10 -12.78 -20.42
N GLN A 139 -16.91 -11.73 -20.37
CA GLN A 139 -17.72 -11.25 -21.49
C GLN A 139 -16.90 -10.79 -22.72
N TRP A 140 -15.61 -10.51 -22.56
CA TRP A 140 -14.71 -10.13 -23.67
C TRP A 140 -13.64 -11.19 -23.94
N SER A 141 -13.73 -12.36 -23.30
CA SER A 141 -12.72 -13.41 -23.41
C SER A 141 -12.84 -14.20 -24.72
N THR A 142 -11.68 -14.59 -25.26
CA THR A 142 -11.58 -15.73 -26.19
C THR A 142 -11.68 -17.04 -25.40
N GLU A 143 -11.81 -18.17 -26.08
CA GLU A 143 -11.82 -19.48 -25.42
C GLU A 143 -10.54 -19.73 -24.60
N GLU A 144 -9.38 -19.32 -25.13
CA GLU A 144 -8.09 -19.46 -24.43
C GLU A 144 -8.00 -18.57 -23.19
N ASP A 145 -8.50 -17.32 -23.29
CA ASP A 145 -8.57 -16.42 -22.14
C ASP A 145 -9.53 -16.99 -21.08
N PHE A 146 -10.68 -17.54 -21.48
CA PHE A 146 -11.63 -18.20 -20.58
C PHE A 146 -11.02 -19.42 -19.86
N ILE A 147 -10.35 -20.32 -20.59
CA ILE A 147 -9.67 -21.48 -20.00
C ILE A 147 -8.67 -21.02 -18.94
N ARG A 148 -7.81 -20.05 -19.28
CA ARG A 148 -6.82 -19.49 -18.35
C ARG A 148 -7.46 -18.86 -17.12
N TYR A 149 -8.56 -18.11 -17.28
CA TYR A 149 -9.27 -17.52 -16.16
C TYR A 149 -9.90 -18.58 -15.26
N SER A 150 -10.49 -19.62 -15.85
CA SER A 150 -11.14 -20.72 -15.12
C SER A 150 -10.15 -21.60 -14.35
N GLU A 151 -8.95 -21.83 -14.88
CA GLU A 151 -7.87 -22.53 -14.18
C GLU A 151 -7.36 -21.70 -13.00
N ARG A 152 -7.20 -20.39 -13.20
CA ARG A 152 -6.80 -19.48 -12.13
C ARG A 152 -7.84 -19.40 -11.03
N PHE A 153 -9.13 -19.35 -11.39
CA PHE A 153 -10.24 -19.43 -10.44
C PHE A 153 -10.15 -20.71 -9.61
N ALA A 154 -10.01 -21.87 -10.25
CA ALA A 154 -9.89 -23.15 -9.55
C ALA A 154 -8.65 -23.22 -8.63
N SER A 155 -7.55 -22.54 -9.00
CA SER A 155 -6.36 -22.45 -8.16
C SER A 155 -6.56 -21.57 -6.93
N LEU A 156 -7.19 -20.40 -7.07
CA LEU A 156 -7.38 -19.45 -5.96
C LEU A 156 -8.45 -19.96 -4.99
N PHE A 157 -9.51 -20.54 -5.53
CA PHE A 157 -10.67 -21.04 -4.81
C PHE A 157 -10.68 -22.56 -4.70
N TYR A 158 -9.51 -23.16 -4.49
CA TYR A 158 -9.39 -24.59 -4.24
C TYR A 158 -10.18 -25.02 -3.00
N VAL A 159 -10.95 -26.10 -3.12
CA VAL A 159 -11.65 -26.74 -2.00
C VAL A 159 -11.26 -28.21 -1.88
N PRO A 160 -11.37 -28.82 -0.67
CA PRO A 160 -11.23 -30.26 -0.50
C PRO A 160 -12.24 -31.06 -1.34
N LYS A 161 -11.92 -32.31 -1.68
CA LYS A 161 -12.73 -33.15 -2.60
C LYS A 161 -14.13 -33.47 -2.09
N ASP A 162 -14.32 -33.47 -0.78
CA ASP A 162 -15.58 -33.71 -0.08
C ASP A 162 -16.51 -32.49 -0.06
N VAL A 163 -16.00 -31.31 -0.39
CA VAL A 163 -16.78 -30.06 -0.43
C VAL A 163 -17.38 -29.87 -1.82
N LYS A 164 -18.70 -29.70 -1.89
CA LYS A 164 -19.40 -29.43 -3.16
C LYS A 164 -19.20 -27.98 -3.60
N VAL A 165 -19.02 -27.74 -4.90
CA VAL A 165 -18.90 -26.39 -5.46
C VAL A 165 -19.96 -26.17 -6.51
N PHE A 166 -20.64 -25.03 -6.42
CA PHE A 166 -21.64 -24.58 -7.39
C PHE A 166 -21.33 -23.16 -7.82
N VAL A 167 -21.33 -22.91 -9.13
CA VAL A 167 -20.98 -21.61 -9.70
C VAL A 167 -22.10 -21.16 -10.62
N VAL A 168 -22.63 -19.97 -10.35
CA VAL A 168 -23.62 -19.29 -11.19
C VAL A 168 -22.90 -18.24 -12.02
N ALA A 169 -23.35 -18.03 -13.26
CA ALA A 169 -22.83 -17.00 -14.14
C ALA A 169 -23.35 -15.61 -13.75
N GLY A 170 -22.48 -14.60 -13.81
CA GLY A 170 -22.86 -13.19 -13.77
C GLY A 170 -22.69 -12.49 -15.11
N ASN A 171 -22.98 -11.20 -15.15
CA ASN A 171 -22.89 -10.42 -16.39
C ASN A 171 -21.44 -10.22 -16.85
N HIS A 172 -20.46 -10.12 -15.95
CA HIS A 172 -19.05 -10.04 -16.35
C HIS A 172 -18.50 -11.39 -16.85
N ASP A 173 -19.12 -12.51 -16.49
CA ASP A 173 -18.70 -13.84 -16.95
C ASP A 173 -19.10 -14.11 -18.40
N ILE A 174 -20.37 -13.85 -18.75
CA ILE A 174 -20.94 -14.22 -20.04
C ILE A 174 -21.50 -13.05 -20.85
N GLY A 175 -21.62 -11.86 -20.26
CA GLY A 175 -22.21 -10.65 -20.84
C GLY A 175 -23.50 -10.23 -20.15
N PHE A 176 -23.80 -8.93 -20.15
CA PHE A 176 -25.18 -8.49 -20.02
C PHE A 176 -26.04 -9.06 -21.15
N HIS A 177 -27.34 -9.17 -20.92
CA HIS A 177 -28.26 -9.88 -21.80
C HIS A 177 -28.05 -9.63 -23.31
N TYR A 178 -28.03 -8.36 -23.71
CA TYR A 178 -27.89 -7.91 -25.10
C TYR A 178 -26.49 -8.12 -25.70
N GLU A 179 -25.49 -8.44 -24.86
CA GLU A 179 -24.09 -8.67 -25.21
C GLU A 179 -23.69 -10.16 -25.14
N ILE A 180 -24.61 -11.06 -24.78
CA ILE A 180 -24.29 -12.49 -24.62
C ILE A 180 -24.01 -13.14 -25.98
N HIS A 181 -22.90 -13.89 -26.03
CA HIS A 181 -22.59 -14.76 -27.16
C HIS A 181 -22.82 -16.24 -26.77
N PRO A 182 -23.48 -17.06 -27.61
CA PRO A 182 -23.78 -18.47 -27.30
C PRO A 182 -22.55 -19.29 -26.86
N SER A 183 -21.41 -19.09 -27.51
CA SER A 183 -20.17 -19.81 -27.15
C SER A 183 -19.71 -19.53 -25.71
N ARG A 184 -19.88 -18.30 -25.21
CA ARG A 184 -19.51 -17.97 -23.83
C ARG A 184 -20.40 -18.69 -22.81
N VAL A 185 -21.70 -18.79 -23.12
CA VAL A 185 -22.65 -19.59 -22.32
C VAL A 185 -22.23 -21.05 -22.32
N GLU A 186 -21.89 -21.60 -23.50
CA GLU A 186 -21.47 -23.00 -23.65
C GLU A 186 -20.19 -23.31 -22.87
N TRP A 187 -19.14 -22.48 -23.01
CA TRP A 187 -17.88 -22.67 -22.28
C TRP A 187 -18.08 -22.60 -20.76
N PHE A 188 -18.88 -21.64 -20.29
CA PHE A 188 -19.20 -21.50 -18.88
C PHE A 188 -19.97 -22.72 -18.36
N SER A 189 -21.05 -23.10 -19.06
CA SER A 189 -21.86 -24.28 -18.73
C SER A 189 -21.03 -25.56 -18.70
N HIS A 190 -20.15 -25.77 -19.68
CA HIS A 190 -19.27 -26.94 -19.74
C HIS A 190 -18.27 -26.94 -18.58
N ARG A 191 -17.62 -25.81 -18.28
CA ARG A 191 -16.56 -25.71 -17.26
C ARG A 191 -17.08 -25.87 -15.83
N PHE A 192 -18.27 -25.36 -15.56
CA PHE A 192 -18.87 -25.32 -14.23
C PHE A 192 -20.06 -26.26 -14.06
N HIS A 193 -20.38 -27.08 -15.07
CA HIS A 193 -21.57 -27.94 -15.13
C HIS A 193 -22.87 -27.16 -14.86
N GLY A 194 -22.93 -25.92 -15.36
CA GLY A 194 -24.03 -25.00 -15.12
C GLY A 194 -25.12 -25.10 -16.19
N GLU A 195 -26.37 -25.17 -15.76
CA GLU A 195 -27.55 -25.03 -16.62
C GLU A 195 -28.07 -23.58 -16.58
N LEU A 196 -29.01 -23.22 -17.46
CA LEU A 196 -29.69 -21.91 -17.37
C LEU A 196 -30.57 -21.86 -16.11
N ILE A 197 -31.24 -22.97 -15.81
CA ILE A 197 -31.99 -23.21 -14.57
C ILE A 197 -31.53 -24.55 -14.00
N GLY A 198 -30.52 -24.52 -13.14
CA GLY A 198 -29.95 -25.71 -12.51
C GLY A 198 -30.69 -26.12 -11.24
N TYR A 199 -30.67 -27.41 -10.94
CA TYR A 199 -31.22 -27.98 -9.71
C TYR A 199 -30.17 -28.86 -9.03
N VAL A 200 -29.86 -28.58 -7.76
CA VAL A 200 -28.83 -29.29 -6.98
C VAL A 200 -29.29 -29.53 -5.54
N THR A 201 -28.64 -30.49 -4.87
CA THR A 201 -28.93 -30.82 -3.46
C THR A 201 -27.67 -30.83 -2.59
N VAL A 202 -27.81 -30.30 -1.37
CA VAL A 202 -26.78 -30.34 -0.32
C VAL A 202 -27.43 -30.84 0.98
N GLY A 203 -27.09 -32.07 1.38
CA GLY A 203 -27.87 -32.80 2.37
C GLY A 203 -29.30 -33.00 1.86
N GLU A 204 -30.28 -32.75 2.72
CA GLU A 204 -31.71 -32.86 2.40
C GLU A 204 -32.34 -31.53 1.91
N ASN A 205 -31.51 -30.61 1.41
CA ASN A 205 -31.94 -29.29 0.99
C ASN A 205 -31.91 -29.12 -0.53
N HIS A 206 -33.00 -28.59 -1.09
CA HIS A 206 -33.11 -28.24 -2.51
C HIS A 206 -32.57 -26.83 -2.79
N PHE A 207 -31.74 -26.71 -3.81
CA PHE A 207 -31.25 -25.44 -4.34
C PHE A 207 -31.57 -25.32 -5.82
N VAL A 208 -31.91 -24.10 -6.25
CA VAL A 208 -32.13 -23.77 -7.65
C VAL A 208 -31.14 -22.69 -8.07
N LEU A 209 -30.31 -23.02 -9.06
CA LEU A 209 -29.30 -22.13 -9.62
C LEU A 209 -29.89 -21.42 -10.84
N ILE A 210 -29.99 -20.10 -10.81
CA ILE A 210 -30.59 -19.33 -11.90
C ILE A 210 -29.50 -18.53 -12.61
N ASN A 211 -29.31 -18.77 -13.90
CA ASN A 211 -28.61 -17.83 -14.75
C ASN A 211 -29.51 -16.62 -14.99
N SER A 212 -29.34 -15.59 -14.17
CA SER A 212 -30.17 -14.38 -14.19
C SER A 212 -30.14 -13.64 -15.52
N MET A 213 -29.12 -13.84 -16.36
CA MET A 213 -29.00 -13.16 -17.65
C MET A 213 -29.95 -13.76 -18.69
N ALA A 214 -30.44 -14.97 -18.43
CA ALA A 214 -31.50 -15.61 -19.20
C ALA A 214 -32.91 -15.21 -18.71
N MET A 215 -33.02 -14.35 -17.69
CA MET A 215 -34.29 -13.89 -17.12
C MET A 215 -34.67 -12.46 -17.60
N GLU A 216 -34.31 -12.10 -18.83
CA GLU A 216 -34.62 -10.79 -19.43
C GLU A 216 -36.12 -10.61 -19.71
N GLY A 217 -36.81 -11.70 -20.07
CA GLY A 217 -38.24 -11.72 -20.38
C GLY A 217 -38.60 -11.10 -21.73
N ASP A 218 -37.68 -11.05 -22.70
CA ASP A 218 -37.93 -10.50 -24.05
C ASP A 218 -38.30 -11.58 -25.09
N GLY A 219 -38.42 -12.84 -24.66
CA GLY A 219 -38.74 -13.96 -25.53
C GLY A 219 -37.59 -14.44 -26.41
N CYS A 220 -36.34 -14.03 -26.13
CA CYS A 220 -35.17 -14.54 -26.83
C CYS A 220 -35.01 -16.07 -26.71
N ARG A 221 -34.19 -16.71 -27.57
CA ARG A 221 -33.94 -18.16 -27.49
C ARG A 221 -33.39 -18.61 -26.13
N LEU A 222 -32.43 -17.87 -25.56
CA LEU A 222 -31.86 -18.16 -24.24
C LEU A 222 -32.94 -18.10 -23.14
N CYS A 223 -33.79 -17.09 -23.22
CA CYS A 223 -34.88 -16.78 -22.29
C CYS A 223 -35.96 -17.85 -22.34
N GLN A 224 -36.44 -18.19 -23.54
CA GLN A 224 -37.41 -19.27 -23.75
C GLN A 224 -36.87 -20.62 -23.25
N GLN A 225 -35.59 -20.92 -23.45
CA GLN A 225 -34.97 -22.14 -22.93
C GLN A 225 -34.94 -22.15 -21.40
N ALA A 226 -34.57 -21.04 -20.77
CA ALA A 226 -34.59 -20.91 -19.32
C ALA A 226 -36.01 -21.06 -18.77
N GLU A 227 -37.00 -20.38 -19.35
CA GLU A 227 -38.41 -20.50 -18.94
C GLU A 227 -38.93 -21.93 -19.08
N GLN A 228 -38.58 -22.64 -20.17
CA GLN A 228 -38.96 -24.04 -20.33
C GLN A 228 -38.32 -24.94 -19.27
N GLN A 229 -37.04 -24.73 -18.93
CA GLN A 229 -36.37 -25.47 -17.86
C GLN A 229 -37.02 -25.16 -16.50
N LEU A 230 -37.33 -23.89 -16.22
CA LEU A 230 -38.04 -23.46 -15.02
C LEU A 230 -39.42 -24.12 -14.89
N MET A 231 -40.21 -24.17 -15.96
CA MET A 231 -41.53 -24.79 -15.95
C MET A 231 -41.47 -26.32 -15.80
N ARG A 232 -40.43 -26.97 -16.32
CA ARG A 232 -40.18 -28.40 -16.03
C ARG A 232 -39.88 -28.60 -14.55
N LEU A 233 -38.97 -27.80 -13.99
CA LEU A 233 -38.60 -27.90 -12.58
C LEU A 233 -39.78 -27.59 -11.64
N ARG A 234 -40.59 -26.58 -11.97
CA ARG A 234 -41.84 -26.26 -11.27
C ARG A 234 -42.74 -27.48 -11.15
N ARG A 235 -42.97 -28.22 -12.23
CA ARG A 235 -43.83 -29.43 -12.22
C ARG A 235 -43.27 -30.51 -11.28
N ARG A 236 -41.95 -30.68 -11.24
CA ARG A 236 -41.29 -31.62 -10.31
C ARG A 236 -41.51 -31.22 -8.86
N PHE A 237 -41.33 -29.93 -8.54
CA PHE A 237 -41.60 -29.41 -7.19
C PHE A 237 -43.09 -29.49 -6.80
N GLU A 238 -44.01 -29.18 -7.71
CA GLU A 238 -45.46 -29.33 -7.47
C GLU A 238 -45.82 -30.80 -7.20
N CYS A 239 -45.23 -31.74 -7.95
CA CYS A 239 -45.46 -33.18 -7.73
C CYS A 239 -44.96 -33.63 -6.37
N ALA A 240 -43.73 -33.25 -6.00
CA ALA A 240 -43.13 -33.57 -4.71
C ALA A 240 -43.91 -32.95 -3.53
N ARG A 241 -44.35 -31.69 -3.67
CA ARG A 241 -45.13 -30.98 -2.64
C ARG A 241 -46.49 -31.62 -2.38
N ASN A 242 -47.15 -32.10 -3.43
CA ASN A 242 -48.46 -32.72 -3.34
C ASN A 242 -48.40 -34.19 -2.87
N GLY A 243 -47.19 -34.75 -2.69
CA GLY A 243 -47.01 -36.15 -2.28
C GLY A 243 -47.59 -37.16 -3.29
N SER A 244 -47.64 -36.81 -4.57
CA SER A 244 -48.17 -37.71 -5.60
C SER A 244 -47.31 -38.96 -5.70
N ARG A 245 -47.92 -40.14 -5.62
CA ARG A 245 -47.22 -41.43 -5.85
C ARG A 245 -46.86 -41.66 -7.32
N TYR A 246 -47.47 -40.90 -8.24
CA TYR A 246 -47.26 -40.99 -9.67
C TYR A 246 -46.62 -39.69 -10.16
N CYS A 247 -45.30 -39.56 -9.95
CA CYS A 247 -44.49 -38.52 -10.56
C CYS A 247 -43.67 -39.16 -11.67
N GLU A 248 -43.82 -38.68 -12.91
CA GLU A 248 -43.01 -39.15 -14.05
C GLU A 248 -41.52 -38.83 -13.87
N ASP A 249 -41.21 -37.72 -13.18
CA ASP A 249 -39.85 -37.24 -12.89
C ASP A 249 -39.76 -36.73 -11.43
N PRO A 250 -39.65 -37.64 -10.44
CA PRO A 250 -39.60 -37.27 -9.03
C PRO A 250 -38.30 -36.57 -8.66
N LEU A 251 -38.35 -35.77 -7.59
CA LEU A 251 -37.14 -35.22 -6.97
C LEU A 251 -36.38 -36.33 -6.22
N PRO A 252 -35.03 -36.27 -6.19
CA PRO A 252 -34.19 -37.32 -5.62
C PRO A 252 -34.23 -37.44 -4.09
N ILE A 253 -34.74 -36.43 -3.39
CA ILE A 253 -34.77 -36.36 -1.92
C ILE A 253 -36.16 -35.86 -1.45
N PRO A 254 -36.52 -36.06 -0.16
CA PRO A 254 -37.75 -35.51 0.41
C PRO A 254 -37.92 -34.01 0.13
N PHE A 255 -39.17 -33.56 0.04
CA PHE A 255 -39.46 -32.17 -0.31
C PHE A 255 -39.06 -31.22 0.83
N SER A 256 -38.11 -30.32 0.54
CA SER A 256 -37.87 -29.08 1.27
C SER A 256 -38.23 -27.90 0.35
N GLN A 257 -38.63 -26.76 0.92
CA GLN A 257 -38.78 -25.56 0.09
C GLN A 257 -37.42 -25.14 -0.47
N PRO A 258 -37.34 -24.80 -1.77
CA PRO A 258 -36.07 -24.53 -2.41
C PRO A 258 -35.46 -23.19 -1.96
N ILE A 259 -34.14 -23.12 -2.07
CA ILE A 259 -33.37 -21.89 -1.93
C ILE A 259 -32.89 -21.48 -3.32
N VAL A 260 -33.16 -20.25 -3.73
CA VAL A 260 -32.71 -19.74 -5.04
C VAL A 260 -31.34 -19.10 -4.88
N MET A 261 -30.44 -19.44 -5.80
CA MET A 261 -29.09 -18.91 -5.90
C MET A 261 -28.93 -18.30 -7.29
N GLN A 262 -28.66 -17.00 -7.36
CA GLN A 262 -28.56 -16.28 -8.63
C GLN A 262 -27.55 -15.14 -8.54
N HIS A 263 -27.28 -14.44 -9.65
CA HIS A 263 -26.39 -13.29 -9.64
C HIS A 263 -27.15 -11.96 -9.48
N PHE A 264 -28.09 -11.63 -10.38
CA PHE A 264 -28.88 -10.40 -10.20
C PHE A 264 -29.85 -10.52 -9.03
N PRO A 265 -29.98 -9.50 -8.17
CA PRO A 265 -31.02 -9.49 -7.15
C PRO A 265 -32.42 -9.50 -7.76
N LEU A 266 -33.41 -9.92 -6.97
CA LEU A 266 -34.81 -9.74 -7.32
C LEU A 266 -35.14 -8.25 -7.47
N TYR A 267 -36.21 -7.96 -8.19
CA TYR A 267 -36.64 -6.59 -8.44
C TYR A 267 -36.88 -5.82 -7.15
N ARG A 268 -36.19 -4.70 -6.98
CA ARG A 268 -36.47 -3.70 -5.96
C ARG A 268 -36.07 -2.32 -6.45
N ARG A 269 -36.76 -1.28 -5.98
CA ARG A 269 -36.50 0.09 -6.44
C ARG A 269 -35.11 0.60 -6.09
N SER A 270 -34.61 0.27 -4.91
CA SER A 270 -33.28 0.62 -4.41
C SER A 270 -32.93 -0.23 -3.19
N ASP A 271 -31.68 -0.14 -2.74
CA ASP A 271 -31.19 -0.82 -1.54
C ASP A 271 -31.55 -0.08 -0.23
N ARG A 272 -32.31 1.02 -0.31
CA ARG A 272 -32.68 1.85 0.86
C ARG A 272 -33.38 1.06 1.98
N ARG A 273 -34.15 0.03 1.64
CA ARG A 273 -34.88 -0.81 2.61
C ARG A 273 -34.05 -1.97 3.18
N CYS A 274 -32.84 -2.17 2.68
CA CYS A 274 -31.95 -3.20 3.18
C CYS A 274 -31.49 -2.86 4.60
N ALA A 275 -31.33 -3.88 5.44
CA ALA A 275 -30.73 -3.72 6.77
C ALA A 275 -29.34 -3.08 6.66
N ASP A 276 -29.04 -2.16 7.58
CA ASP A 276 -27.71 -1.55 7.68
C ASP A 276 -26.69 -2.53 8.27
N GLY A 277 -25.49 -2.51 7.71
CA GLY A 277 -24.34 -3.28 8.20
C GLY A 277 -23.02 -2.71 7.66
N PRO A 278 -21.87 -3.19 8.17
CA PRO A 278 -20.55 -2.76 7.70
C PRO A 278 -20.28 -3.02 6.22
N ASP A 279 -21.03 -3.95 5.63
CA ASP A 279 -20.96 -4.37 4.23
C ASP A 279 -22.01 -3.69 3.34
N SER A 280 -22.93 -2.91 3.91
CA SER A 280 -23.97 -2.20 3.17
C SER A 280 -23.42 -1.02 2.37
N ALA A 281 -24.08 -0.69 1.26
CA ALA A 281 -23.75 0.49 0.49
C ALA A 281 -23.93 1.75 1.36
N PRO A 282 -23.01 2.73 1.29
CA PRO A 282 -23.19 4.02 1.93
C PRO A 282 -24.24 4.86 1.19
N GLU A 283 -24.83 5.85 1.85
CA GLU A 283 -25.61 6.88 1.16
C GLU A 283 -24.68 7.85 0.39
N PRO A 284 -25.09 8.36 -0.79
CA PRO A 284 -26.40 8.20 -1.43
C PRO A 284 -26.58 6.91 -2.25
N LEU A 285 -25.52 6.11 -2.47
CA LEU A 285 -25.51 4.93 -3.33
C LEU A 285 -26.60 3.92 -2.94
N LYS A 286 -26.80 3.70 -1.63
CA LYS A 286 -27.85 2.82 -1.11
C LYS A 286 -29.25 3.21 -1.58
N SER A 287 -29.51 4.50 -1.71
CA SER A 287 -30.81 5.03 -2.14
C SER A 287 -30.95 5.21 -3.65
N GLU A 288 -29.89 4.97 -4.43
CA GLU A 288 -29.95 5.10 -5.88
C GLU A 288 -30.93 4.09 -6.51
N PRO A 289 -31.73 4.51 -7.52
CA PRO A 289 -32.64 3.59 -8.18
C PRO A 289 -31.92 2.48 -8.93
N LEU A 290 -32.29 1.22 -8.67
CA LEU A 290 -31.82 0.08 -9.46
C LEU A 290 -32.57 0.02 -10.78
N ARG A 291 -31.84 -0.16 -11.88
CA ARG A 291 -32.41 -0.36 -13.21
C ARG A 291 -32.78 -1.82 -13.39
N GLU A 292 -34.01 -2.06 -13.81
CA GLU A 292 -34.47 -3.39 -14.20
C GLU A 292 -33.63 -3.94 -15.34
N LYS A 293 -33.40 -5.26 -15.34
CA LYS A 293 -32.65 -6.00 -16.35
C LYS A 293 -31.16 -5.64 -16.43
N TRP A 294 -30.70 -4.82 -15.49
CA TRP A 294 -29.32 -4.39 -15.42
C TRP A 294 -28.77 -4.54 -14.01
N ASP A 295 -29.32 -3.76 -13.06
CA ASP A 295 -28.87 -3.76 -11.67
C ASP A 295 -29.68 -4.76 -10.81
N CYS A 296 -30.81 -5.24 -11.34
CA CYS A 296 -31.69 -6.24 -10.75
C CYS A 296 -32.54 -6.93 -11.84
N LEU A 297 -33.19 -8.05 -11.51
CA LEU A 297 -34.20 -8.65 -12.38
C LEU A 297 -35.37 -7.69 -12.62
N SER A 298 -36.10 -7.89 -13.72
CA SER A 298 -37.38 -7.19 -13.92
C SER A 298 -38.41 -7.62 -12.88
N ALA A 299 -39.41 -6.76 -12.64
CA ALA A 299 -40.54 -7.09 -11.79
C ALA A 299 -41.27 -8.35 -12.27
N GLU A 300 -41.41 -8.52 -13.59
CA GLU A 300 -42.05 -9.67 -14.22
C GLU A 300 -41.25 -10.97 -13.99
N SER A 301 -39.95 -10.97 -14.26
CA SER A 301 -39.09 -12.15 -14.06
C SER A 301 -38.99 -12.54 -12.59
N THR A 302 -38.97 -11.54 -11.71
CA THR A 302 -39.05 -11.74 -10.26
C THR A 302 -40.34 -12.45 -9.86
N GLU A 303 -41.49 -11.98 -10.34
CA GLU A 303 -42.78 -12.59 -10.07
C GLU A 303 -42.88 -14.02 -10.64
N LEU A 304 -42.37 -14.24 -11.85
CA LEU A 304 -42.29 -15.56 -12.48
C LEU A 304 -41.53 -16.56 -11.61
N LEU A 305 -40.32 -16.21 -11.16
CA LEU A 305 -39.49 -17.08 -10.32
C LEU A 305 -40.16 -17.39 -8.97
N LEU A 306 -40.66 -16.36 -8.29
CA LEU A 306 -41.26 -16.52 -6.97
C LEU A 306 -42.54 -17.36 -7.02
N LYS A 307 -43.38 -17.18 -8.05
CA LYS A 307 -44.59 -18.01 -8.24
C LYS A 307 -44.27 -19.45 -8.62
N ALA A 308 -43.29 -19.66 -9.50
CA ALA A 308 -42.93 -20.98 -10.00
C ALA A 308 -42.27 -21.84 -8.92
N LEU A 309 -41.33 -21.27 -8.16
CA LEU A 309 -40.52 -22.04 -7.21
C LEU A 309 -41.11 -22.02 -5.79
N ARG A 310 -41.76 -20.92 -5.40
CA ARG A 310 -42.15 -20.62 -4.00
C ARG A 310 -40.98 -20.89 -3.03
N PRO A 311 -39.85 -20.18 -3.21
CA PRO A 311 -38.66 -20.43 -2.44
C PRO A 311 -38.80 -19.91 -1.01
N ARG A 312 -38.04 -20.49 -0.08
CA ARG A 312 -37.97 -20.00 1.31
C ARG A 312 -36.91 -18.91 1.53
N ALA A 313 -35.96 -18.82 0.61
CA ALA A 313 -34.87 -17.84 0.65
C ALA A 313 -34.30 -17.62 -0.75
N VAL A 314 -33.76 -16.43 -0.98
CA VAL A 314 -33.03 -16.07 -2.21
C VAL A 314 -31.69 -15.47 -1.85
N PHE A 315 -30.63 -15.93 -2.51
CA PHE A 315 -29.30 -15.33 -2.46
C PHE A 315 -28.89 -14.82 -3.84
N ALA A 316 -28.40 -13.59 -3.89
CA ALA A 316 -27.96 -12.88 -5.08
C ALA A 316 -26.57 -12.24 -4.87
N GLY A 317 -25.95 -11.69 -5.92
CA GLY A 317 -24.71 -10.90 -5.88
C GLY A 317 -24.88 -9.55 -6.61
N HIS A 318 -23.95 -9.19 -7.49
CA HIS A 318 -24.03 -8.10 -8.47
C HIS A 318 -23.88 -6.67 -7.94
N THR A 319 -24.59 -6.29 -6.87
CA THR A 319 -24.53 -4.89 -6.39
C THR A 319 -23.24 -4.57 -5.62
N HIS A 320 -22.38 -5.57 -5.40
CA HIS A 320 -21.12 -5.52 -4.64
C HIS A 320 -21.25 -5.20 -3.15
N TYR A 321 -22.44 -4.81 -2.68
CA TYR A 321 -22.73 -4.46 -1.29
C TYR A 321 -23.79 -5.38 -0.69
N GLY A 322 -23.73 -5.51 0.63
CA GLY A 322 -24.61 -6.38 1.39
C GLY A 322 -25.99 -5.78 1.53
N CYS A 323 -27.00 -6.51 1.07
CA CYS A 323 -28.40 -6.21 1.33
C CYS A 323 -29.07 -7.41 1.98
N GLN A 324 -29.82 -7.18 3.05
CA GLN A 324 -30.77 -8.14 3.60
C GLN A 324 -32.14 -7.49 3.60
N THR A 325 -33.11 -8.10 2.91
CA THR A 325 -34.47 -7.56 2.78
C THR A 325 -35.52 -8.65 2.96
N TRP A 326 -36.64 -8.28 3.58
CA TRP A 326 -37.81 -9.13 3.75
C TRP A 326 -38.82 -8.87 2.64
N TRP A 327 -39.26 -9.93 1.99
CA TRP A 327 -40.35 -9.92 1.02
C TRP A 327 -41.66 -10.25 1.74
N PRO A 328 -42.58 -9.28 1.91
CA PRO A 328 -43.83 -9.52 2.62
C PRO A 328 -44.78 -10.41 1.82
N SER A 329 -46.01 -10.55 2.33
CA SER A 329 -47.10 -11.24 1.61
C SER A 329 -47.19 -10.78 0.15
N PRO A 330 -47.35 -11.70 -0.82
CA PRO A 330 -47.69 -13.12 -0.64
C PRO A 330 -46.50 -14.08 -0.53
N TYR A 331 -45.25 -13.61 -0.63
CA TYR A 331 -44.09 -14.48 -0.80
C TYR A 331 -43.42 -14.90 0.52
N LEU A 332 -43.40 -14.01 1.53
CA LEU A 332 -42.94 -14.31 2.89
C LEU A 332 -41.56 -14.98 2.96
N LEU A 333 -40.54 -14.32 2.40
CA LEU A 333 -39.18 -14.86 2.34
C LEU A 333 -38.12 -13.79 2.59
N TRP A 334 -36.92 -14.24 2.94
CA TRP A 334 -35.74 -13.39 3.02
C TRP A 334 -34.92 -13.45 1.73
N GLU A 335 -34.45 -12.30 1.30
CA GLU A 335 -33.46 -12.16 0.24
C GLU A 335 -32.16 -11.56 0.81
N TRP A 336 -31.04 -12.16 0.42
CA TRP A 336 -29.70 -11.65 0.70
C TRP A 336 -28.97 -11.36 -0.61
N THR A 337 -28.53 -10.13 -0.77
CA THR A 337 -27.51 -9.78 -1.77
C THR A 337 -26.16 -9.87 -1.08
N VAL A 338 -25.32 -10.80 -1.55
CA VAL A 338 -23.99 -11.07 -1.05
C VAL A 338 -23.05 -9.98 -1.58
N PRO A 339 -22.32 -9.26 -0.71
CA PRO A 339 -21.35 -8.27 -1.16
C PRO A 339 -20.18 -8.95 -1.86
N SER A 340 -19.41 -8.16 -2.60
CA SER A 340 -18.25 -8.68 -3.30
C SER A 340 -17.21 -9.26 -2.34
N PHE A 341 -16.65 -10.40 -2.73
CA PHE A 341 -15.57 -11.04 -2.00
C PHE A 341 -14.21 -10.34 -2.22
N SER A 342 -14.12 -9.47 -3.24
CA SER A 342 -12.90 -8.79 -3.66
C SER A 342 -12.82 -7.37 -3.11
N TRP A 343 -11.65 -7.00 -2.57
CA TRP A 343 -11.39 -5.60 -2.18
C TRP A 343 -11.49 -4.59 -3.32
N ARG A 344 -11.55 -5.05 -4.57
CA ARG A 344 -11.68 -4.16 -5.72
C ARG A 344 -13.02 -3.42 -5.74
N ASN A 345 -14.08 -4.09 -5.28
CA ASN A 345 -15.44 -3.61 -5.41
C ASN A 345 -15.97 -3.07 -4.07
N THR A 346 -15.49 -3.60 -2.94
CA THR A 346 -15.85 -3.13 -1.59
C THR A 346 -14.67 -3.24 -0.63
N PRO A 347 -14.44 -2.25 0.27
CA PRO A 347 -13.42 -2.39 1.29
C PRO A 347 -13.75 -3.47 2.33
N GLN A 348 -15.03 -3.89 2.43
CA GLN A 348 -15.53 -4.85 3.42
C GLN A 348 -16.09 -6.12 2.75
N PRO A 349 -15.25 -7.07 2.36
CA PRO A 349 -15.70 -8.33 1.80
C PRO A 349 -16.37 -9.20 2.87
N VAL A 350 -17.29 -10.07 2.45
CA VAL A 350 -18.04 -10.97 3.34
C VAL A 350 -18.12 -12.36 2.74
N LEU A 351 -18.04 -13.36 3.61
CA LEU A 351 -18.47 -14.72 3.34
C LEU A 351 -19.79 -14.97 4.06
N ILE A 352 -20.83 -15.35 3.35
CA ILE A 352 -22.09 -15.73 4.01
C ILE A 352 -21.98 -17.17 4.50
N LEU A 353 -22.36 -17.39 5.75
CA LEU A 353 -22.39 -18.68 6.41
C LEU A 353 -23.83 -19.07 6.69
N ALA A 354 -24.32 -20.10 5.99
CA ALA A 354 -25.66 -20.62 6.16
C ALA A 354 -25.65 -22.00 6.80
N THR A 355 -26.45 -22.18 7.85
CA THR A 355 -26.73 -23.49 8.46
C THR A 355 -28.15 -23.88 8.11
N ILE A 356 -28.31 -25.02 7.43
CA ILE A 356 -29.53 -25.31 6.68
C ILE A 356 -30.03 -26.73 6.96
N SER A 357 -31.28 -26.85 7.39
CA SER A 357 -32.07 -28.08 7.39
C SER A 357 -33.30 -27.92 6.49
N PRO A 358 -34.09 -28.96 6.21
CA PRO A 358 -35.31 -28.82 5.41
C PRO A 358 -36.32 -27.81 5.97
N GLU A 359 -36.34 -27.59 7.28
CA GLU A 359 -37.26 -26.70 7.99
C GLU A 359 -36.63 -25.34 8.35
N GLU A 360 -35.33 -25.29 8.59
CA GLU A 360 -34.64 -24.12 9.15
C GLU A 360 -33.55 -23.60 8.21
N LEU A 361 -33.45 -22.27 8.08
CA LEU A 361 -32.37 -21.60 7.38
C LEU A 361 -31.88 -20.44 8.24
N LEU A 362 -30.66 -20.58 8.77
CA LEU A 362 -30.01 -19.56 9.55
C LEU A 362 -28.81 -19.00 8.78
N VAL A 363 -28.67 -17.68 8.80
CA VAL A 363 -27.64 -16.97 8.03
C VAL A 363 -26.84 -16.07 8.96
N ASN A 364 -25.52 -16.19 8.87
CA ASN A 364 -24.57 -15.28 9.51
C ASN A 364 -23.65 -14.66 8.46
N LYS A 365 -23.22 -13.40 8.69
CA LYS A 365 -22.26 -12.70 7.83
C LYS A 365 -20.88 -12.79 8.46
N CYS A 366 -19.95 -13.50 7.82
CA CYS A 366 -18.55 -13.51 8.20
C CYS A 366 -17.83 -12.34 7.52
N LEU A 367 -17.65 -11.23 8.26
CA LEU A 367 -16.90 -10.08 7.79
C LEU A 367 -15.42 -10.44 7.67
N LEU A 368 -14.85 -10.29 6.48
CA LEU A 368 -13.44 -10.57 6.21
C LEU A 368 -12.58 -9.34 6.48
N PRO A 369 -11.24 -9.46 6.50
CA PRO A 369 -10.37 -8.31 6.74
C PRO A 369 -10.70 -7.12 5.83
N ASN A 370 -10.88 -5.95 6.44
CA ASN A 370 -11.23 -4.74 5.73
C ASN A 370 -9.98 -4.10 5.09
N GLU A 371 -10.05 -3.69 3.82
CA GLU A 371 -8.90 -3.12 3.10
C GLU A 371 -8.35 -1.88 3.81
N LEU A 372 -9.23 -0.97 4.23
CA LEU A 372 -8.84 0.27 4.90
C LEU A 372 -8.17 -0.02 6.24
N THR A 373 -8.57 -1.09 6.93
CA THR A 373 -7.91 -1.51 8.17
C THR A 373 -6.48 -1.98 7.90
N VAL A 374 -6.28 -2.80 6.87
CA VAL A 374 -4.95 -3.26 6.45
C VAL A 374 -4.06 -2.08 6.05
N ILE A 375 -4.58 -1.14 5.27
CA ILE A 375 -3.87 0.09 4.88
C ILE A 375 -3.51 0.93 6.11
N ARG A 376 -4.46 1.13 7.04
CA ARG A 376 -4.22 1.90 8.28
C ARG A 376 -3.11 1.27 9.13
N ILE A 377 -3.06 -0.06 9.23
CA ILE A 377 -1.99 -0.76 9.96
C ILE A 377 -0.63 -0.49 9.30
N TYR A 378 -0.55 -0.58 7.96
CA TYR A 378 0.69 -0.24 7.25
C TYR A 378 1.11 1.22 7.47
N VAL A 379 0.18 2.17 7.34
CA VAL A 379 0.45 3.60 7.57
C VAL A 379 0.91 3.86 9.01
N ALA A 380 0.26 3.25 10.00
CA ALA A 380 0.66 3.37 11.40
C ALA A 380 2.06 2.82 11.65
N ALA A 381 2.41 1.67 11.06
CA ALA A 381 3.76 1.09 11.17
C ALA A 381 4.83 2.00 10.56
N VAL A 382 4.55 2.61 9.39
CA VAL A 382 5.44 3.59 8.76
C VAL A 382 5.59 4.84 9.64
N ALA A 383 4.51 5.35 10.23
CA ALA A 383 4.59 6.50 11.13
C ALA A 383 5.45 6.19 12.38
N VAL A 384 5.27 5.01 12.99
CA VAL A 384 6.11 4.55 14.12
C VAL A 384 7.57 4.42 13.70
N LEU A 385 7.84 3.91 12.49
CA LEU A 385 9.19 3.80 11.96
C LEU A 385 9.84 5.19 11.79
N LEU A 386 9.14 6.14 11.18
CA LEU A 386 9.64 7.50 10.98
C LEU A 386 9.88 8.22 12.30
N PHE A 387 8.97 8.09 13.26
CA PHE A 387 9.14 8.63 14.61
C PHE A 387 10.35 8.02 15.32
N SER A 388 10.51 6.69 15.21
CA SER A 388 11.67 5.98 15.77
C SER A 388 12.97 6.51 15.17
N VAL A 389 13.05 6.63 13.85
CA VAL A 389 14.25 7.17 13.17
C VAL A 389 14.51 8.63 13.58
N ALA A 390 13.49 9.48 13.62
CA ALA A 390 13.63 10.88 14.02
C ALA A 390 14.09 11.02 15.48
N TYR A 391 13.51 10.24 16.39
CA TYR A 391 13.94 10.19 17.79
C TYR A 391 15.40 9.73 17.92
N GLN A 392 15.81 8.72 17.14
CA GLN A 392 17.20 8.27 17.14
C GLN A 392 18.15 9.35 16.59
N LEU A 393 17.79 10.06 15.52
CA LEU A 393 18.57 11.18 15.01
C LEU A 393 18.68 12.29 16.06
N PHE A 394 17.59 12.59 16.77
CA PHE A 394 17.58 13.55 17.86
C PHE A 394 18.50 13.13 19.02
N VAL A 395 18.44 11.87 19.48
CA VAL A 395 19.31 11.34 20.53
C VAL A 395 20.77 11.30 20.08
N TYR A 396 21.04 10.92 18.83
CA TYR A 396 22.38 10.96 18.25
C TYR A 396 22.94 12.39 18.24
N CYS A 397 22.17 13.36 17.74
CA CYS A 397 22.55 14.77 17.74
C CYS A 397 22.71 15.35 19.16
N SER A 398 21.90 14.92 20.13
CA SER A 398 21.98 15.41 21.52
C SER A 398 23.12 14.77 22.31
N THR A 399 23.45 13.50 22.07
CA THR A 399 24.60 12.82 22.69
C THR A 399 25.93 13.17 22.02
N ALA A 400 25.93 13.48 20.72
CA ALA A 400 27.09 14.06 20.03
C ALA A 400 27.47 15.45 20.56
N ARG A 401 26.56 16.16 21.27
CA ARG A 401 26.88 17.39 22.01
C ARG A 401 27.63 17.14 23.33
N MET A 402 27.80 15.88 23.78
CA MET A 402 28.47 15.53 25.05
C MET A 402 29.89 14.96 24.90
N VAL A 403 30.52 15.12 23.73
CA VAL A 403 31.98 15.05 23.64
C VAL A 403 32.49 16.43 23.23
N PRO A 404 33.22 17.16 24.09
CA PRO A 404 33.94 18.36 23.68
C PRO A 404 35.18 17.96 22.86
N SER A 405 35.00 17.19 21.79
CA SER A 405 36.00 16.97 20.76
C SER A 405 35.60 17.80 19.56
N LYS A 406 36.05 19.06 19.57
CA LYS A 406 36.32 19.89 18.40
C LYS A 406 35.57 19.47 17.12
N CYS A 407 34.29 19.78 17.02
CA CYS A 407 33.67 19.90 15.70
C CYS A 407 34.23 21.17 15.06
N CYS A 408 35.41 21.07 14.44
CA CYS A 408 35.96 22.13 13.62
C CYS A 408 35.28 22.03 12.25
N VAL A 409 34.35 22.92 11.97
CA VAL A 409 34.03 23.24 10.58
C VAL A 409 35.27 23.93 10.02
N MET A 410 36.06 23.20 9.23
CA MET A 410 37.15 23.80 8.47
C MET A 410 36.54 24.47 7.23
N LEU A 411 36.32 25.78 7.33
CA LEU A 411 36.05 26.62 6.17
C LEU A 411 37.35 26.74 5.37
N ARG A 412 37.36 26.19 4.16
CA ARG A 412 38.40 26.47 3.17
C ARG A 412 38.04 27.79 2.51
N LEU A 413 38.70 28.86 2.93
CA LEU A 413 38.63 30.15 2.28
C LEU A 413 39.72 30.21 1.20
N THR A 414 39.28 30.28 -0.05
CA THR A 414 40.19 30.53 -1.17
C THR A 414 40.12 32.02 -1.47
N VAL A 415 41.25 32.73 -1.30
CA VAL A 415 41.37 34.13 -1.69
C VAL A 415 42.26 34.17 -2.93
N SER A 416 41.63 34.48 -4.06
CA SER A 416 42.33 34.69 -5.33
C SER A 416 42.49 36.19 -5.56
N ILE A 417 43.74 36.66 -5.64
CA ILE A 417 44.06 38.05 -5.96
C ILE A 417 44.68 38.07 -7.35
N VAL A 418 43.99 38.71 -8.28
CA VAL A 418 44.47 38.95 -9.65
C VAL A 418 45.07 40.35 -9.70
N LEU A 419 46.33 40.45 -10.13
CA LEU A 419 47.05 41.71 -10.28
C LEU A 419 47.31 41.97 -11.76
N ASP A 420 46.74 43.06 -12.29
CA ASP A 420 47.04 43.52 -13.64
C ASP A 420 48.31 44.38 -13.63
N SER A 421 49.30 44.01 -14.44
CA SER A 421 50.63 44.64 -14.43
C SER A 421 50.77 45.68 -15.53
N PHE A 422 50.99 46.94 -15.14
CA PHE A 422 51.75 47.91 -15.94
C PHE A 422 53.09 48.22 -15.25
N GLY A 423 53.96 47.21 -15.05
CA GLY A 423 55.30 47.48 -14.51
C GLY A 423 56.16 46.24 -14.26
N GLY A 424 57.41 46.27 -14.72
CA GLY A 424 58.31 45.12 -14.87
C GLY A 424 58.44 44.12 -13.69
N THR A 425 58.68 42.86 -14.07
CA THR A 425 58.68 41.61 -13.28
C THR A 425 59.50 41.59 -11.98
N LYS A 426 60.46 42.52 -11.77
CA LYS A 426 61.26 42.58 -10.53
C LYS A 426 60.48 43.15 -9.33
N ARG A 427 59.54 44.08 -9.53
CA ARG A 427 58.76 44.69 -8.43
C ARG A 427 57.63 43.80 -7.93
N VAL A 428 56.97 43.07 -8.84
CA VAL A 428 55.92 42.09 -8.49
C VAL A 428 56.45 40.96 -7.60
N ARG A 429 57.68 40.48 -7.85
CA ARG A 429 58.36 39.48 -6.98
C ARG A 429 58.79 40.03 -5.62
N SER A 430 58.90 41.35 -5.46
CA SER A 430 59.17 41.99 -4.16
C SER A 430 57.89 42.11 -3.33
N PHE A 431 56.79 42.53 -3.97
CA PHE A 431 55.46 42.62 -3.36
C PHE A 431 54.95 41.25 -2.90
N ALA A 432 55.09 40.22 -3.73
CA ALA A 432 54.70 38.85 -3.37
C ALA A 432 55.54 38.26 -2.20
N ARG A 433 56.82 38.63 -2.09
CA ARG A 433 57.67 38.25 -0.95
C ARG A 433 57.21 38.91 0.34
N ASN A 434 56.89 40.20 0.29
CA ASN A 434 56.37 40.96 1.43
C ASN A 434 55.00 40.43 1.92
N LEU A 435 54.12 40.05 0.99
CA LEU A 435 52.86 39.36 1.31
C LEU A 435 53.11 38.03 2.02
N SER A 436 54.07 37.21 1.54
CA SER A 436 54.39 35.92 2.16
C SER A 436 54.97 36.07 3.58
N THR A 437 55.68 37.15 3.87
CA THR A 437 56.13 37.48 5.24
C THR A 437 55.00 37.99 6.13
N LEU A 438 54.02 38.71 5.58
CA LEU A 438 52.84 39.15 6.34
C LEU A 438 51.95 37.96 6.74
N PHE A 439 51.86 36.94 5.89
CA PHE A 439 51.09 35.72 6.17
C PHE A 439 51.86 34.66 6.98
N ARG A 440 53.16 34.87 7.30
CA ARG A 440 53.97 33.92 8.12
C ARG A 440 53.51 33.85 9.57
N ASP A 441 52.92 34.92 10.10
CA ASP A 441 52.40 34.96 11.48
C ASP A 441 50.93 34.50 11.59
N THR A 442 50.33 34.11 10.46
CA THR A 442 49.02 33.46 10.41
C THR A 442 49.19 32.00 9.97
N SER A 443 48.40 31.08 10.52
CA SER A 443 48.46 29.64 10.24
C SER A 443 48.00 29.28 8.80
N VAL A 444 48.73 29.78 7.81
CA VAL A 444 48.57 29.57 6.36
C VAL A 444 49.58 28.51 5.95
N HIS A 445 49.11 27.34 5.49
CA HIS A 445 49.96 26.17 5.29
C HIS A 445 50.53 26.01 3.86
N SER A 446 50.15 26.86 2.89
CA SER A 446 50.75 26.85 1.55
C SER A 446 50.39 28.11 0.75
N LEU A 447 51.38 28.71 0.07
CA LEU A 447 51.20 29.80 -0.90
C LEU A 447 51.74 29.30 -2.25
N GLN A 448 50.96 29.40 -3.33
CA GLN A 448 51.38 28.91 -4.66
C GLN A 448 51.32 30.06 -5.67
N LEU A 449 52.45 30.33 -6.32
CA LEU A 449 52.59 31.40 -7.31
C LEU A 449 52.42 30.79 -8.71
N LEU A 450 51.40 31.21 -9.44
CA LEU A 450 51.17 30.81 -10.83
C LEU A 450 51.45 32.03 -11.72
N ILE A 451 52.46 31.89 -12.59
CA ILE A 451 52.84 32.91 -13.58
C ILE A 451 52.28 32.43 -14.92
N ASN A 452 51.33 33.17 -15.49
CA ASN A 452 50.89 32.97 -16.87
C ASN A 452 51.27 34.22 -17.69
N GLU A 453 51.45 34.08 -19.01
CA GLU A 453 52.07 35.09 -19.91
C GLU A 453 51.26 36.39 -20.16
N GLY A 454 50.56 36.90 -19.15
CA GLY A 454 49.88 38.21 -19.19
C GLY A 454 49.66 38.89 -17.85
N GLY A 455 49.99 38.26 -16.71
CA GLY A 455 49.74 38.81 -15.38
C GLY A 455 50.00 37.79 -14.28
N VAL A 456 50.39 38.25 -13.08
CA VAL A 456 50.76 37.36 -11.96
C VAL A 456 49.52 37.02 -11.13
N ALA A 457 49.23 35.73 -10.94
CA ALA A 457 48.22 35.26 -10.00
C ALA A 457 48.89 34.76 -8.71
N ILE A 458 48.52 35.35 -7.57
CA ILE A 458 48.94 34.86 -6.24
C ILE A 458 47.75 34.11 -5.64
N VAL A 459 47.91 32.81 -5.40
CA VAL A 459 46.89 31.99 -4.72
C VAL A 459 47.38 31.70 -3.30
N ALA A 460 46.65 32.22 -2.31
CA ALA A 460 46.90 32.00 -0.89
C ALA A 460 45.77 31.16 -0.28
N TRP A 461 46.11 30.20 0.58
CA TRP A 461 45.15 29.32 1.25
C TRP A 461 45.18 29.56 2.75
N GLN A 462 44.09 30.04 3.35
CA GLN A 462 44.01 30.19 4.80
C GLN A 462 42.96 29.25 5.39
N TRP A 463 43.38 28.41 6.34
CA TRP A 463 42.45 27.68 7.20
C TRP A 463 42.08 28.59 8.37
N VAL A 464 40.83 29.03 8.42
CA VAL A 464 40.32 29.78 9.58
C VAL A 464 39.58 28.80 10.50
N SER A 465 40.18 28.52 11.66
CA SER A 465 39.48 27.82 12.74
C SER A 465 38.57 28.81 13.47
N LEU A 466 37.30 28.84 13.09
CA LEU A 466 36.28 29.58 13.85
C LEU A 466 35.76 28.70 14.98
N ARG A 467 36.21 28.98 16.22
CA ARG A 467 35.52 28.52 17.43
C ARG A 467 34.25 29.36 17.57
N LEU A 468 33.13 28.83 17.11
CA LEU A 468 31.82 29.36 17.49
C LEU A 468 31.46 28.78 18.85
N THR A 469 31.66 29.56 19.91
CA THR A 469 31.07 29.30 21.22
C THR A 469 29.59 29.68 21.16
N TYR A 470 28.72 28.77 21.58
CA TYR A 470 27.31 29.03 21.88
C TYR A 470 27.24 30.26 22.80
N ASP A 471 26.83 31.41 22.25
CA ASP A 471 26.31 32.62 22.94
C ASP A 471 26.42 33.93 22.11
N MET A 472 26.79 33.88 20.83
CA MET A 472 26.69 35.06 19.94
C MET A 472 25.55 34.94 18.91
N LEU A 473 24.43 35.56 19.31
CA LEU A 473 23.39 36.24 18.54
C LEU A 473 22.55 35.46 17.51
N TYR A 474 21.32 35.18 17.96
CA TYR A 474 20.08 35.43 17.24
C TYR A 474 20.09 36.79 16.50
N LEU A 475 19.71 36.79 15.21
CA LEU A 475 18.97 37.87 14.57
C LEU A 475 18.04 37.24 13.52
N CYS A 476 16.78 37.65 13.59
CA CYS A 476 15.60 37.04 13.01
C CYS A 476 15.13 37.81 11.75
N VAL A 477 14.16 37.23 11.00
CA VAL A 477 13.08 37.92 10.23
C VAL A 477 13.51 38.53 8.86
N THR A 478 12.86 38.37 7.69
CA THR A 478 11.59 37.77 7.24
C THR A 478 11.56 37.63 5.71
N ARG A 479 10.62 36.81 5.23
CA ARG A 479 10.15 36.63 3.85
C ARG A 479 9.32 37.85 3.38
N GLU A 480 9.56 38.41 2.18
CA GLU A 480 8.50 38.98 1.34
C GLU A 480 8.91 39.22 -0.13
N ARG A 481 7.93 39.06 -1.03
CA ARG A 481 7.98 39.25 -2.50
C ARG A 481 7.73 40.73 -2.85
N SER A 482 8.38 41.26 -3.89
CA SER A 482 7.70 42.07 -4.93
C SER A 482 8.61 42.34 -6.14
N THR A 483 7.94 42.37 -7.29
CA THR A 483 8.39 42.60 -8.67
C THR A 483 8.46 44.09 -9.03
N VAL A 484 9.35 44.50 -9.95
CA VAL A 484 9.07 45.26 -11.21
C VAL A 484 10.32 46.02 -11.75
N SER A 485 10.49 45.87 -13.07
CA SER A 485 11.27 46.55 -14.14
C SER A 485 12.15 47.79 -13.90
N GLY A 486 13.27 47.83 -14.64
CA GLY A 486 13.89 49.06 -15.15
C GLY A 486 15.41 48.98 -15.31
N HIS A 487 15.90 49.03 -16.55
CA HIS A 487 17.33 49.08 -16.88
C HIS A 487 18.06 50.28 -16.26
N GLN A 488 19.17 50.04 -15.54
CA GLN A 488 20.52 50.59 -15.78
C GLN A 488 21.43 50.38 -14.55
N GLY A 489 22.62 49.79 -14.77
CA GLY A 489 23.78 49.89 -13.87
C GLY A 489 23.92 48.80 -12.79
N LEU A 490 25.01 48.05 -12.85
CA LEU A 490 25.45 47.04 -11.87
C LEU A 490 25.27 47.50 -10.41
N GLU A 491 24.40 46.80 -9.67
CA GLU A 491 24.72 45.84 -8.58
C GLU A 491 25.57 46.46 -7.45
N GLY A 492 25.11 46.62 -6.21
CA GLY A 492 24.18 45.77 -5.46
C GLY A 492 24.93 45.03 -4.35
N LEU A 493 25.52 45.74 -3.39
CA LEU A 493 26.15 45.16 -2.20
C LEU A 493 25.86 46.08 -1.02
N ASN A 494 24.88 45.71 -0.20
CA ASN A 494 24.81 46.13 1.20
C ASN A 494 23.82 45.28 1.96
N SER A 495 24.29 44.16 2.50
CA SER A 495 23.96 43.69 3.86
C SER A 495 24.69 42.37 4.15
N ILE A 496 26.02 42.44 4.29
CA ILE A 496 26.78 41.48 5.07
C ILE A 496 27.19 42.20 6.35
N VAL A 497 26.65 41.74 7.48
CA VAL A 497 27.09 42.18 8.81
C VAL A 497 28.57 41.79 8.95
N ALA A 498 29.41 42.82 9.03
CA ALA A 498 30.85 42.71 9.07
C ALA A 498 31.33 41.93 10.31
N LEU A 499 32.13 40.88 10.09
CA LEU A 499 32.96 40.27 11.13
C LEU A 499 34.10 41.25 11.49
N PRO A 500 34.42 41.49 12.78
CA PRO A 500 35.41 42.49 13.20
C PRO A 500 36.85 42.25 12.70
N ARG A 501 37.14 41.07 12.13
CA ARG A 501 38.48 40.72 11.62
C ARG A 501 38.68 40.93 10.12
N LEU A 502 37.61 41.12 9.33
CA LEU A 502 37.73 41.42 7.89
C LEU A 502 38.07 42.90 7.64
N ALA A 503 37.65 43.80 8.52
CA ALA A 503 38.02 45.23 8.47
C ALA A 503 39.54 45.47 8.60
N VAL A 504 40.29 44.51 9.16
CA VAL A 504 41.76 44.59 9.29
C VAL A 504 42.46 44.31 7.96
N ILE A 505 41.84 43.54 7.05
CA ILE A 505 42.44 43.20 5.75
C ILE A 505 42.26 44.36 4.76
N ASP A 506 41.07 44.96 4.68
CA ASP A 506 40.84 46.16 3.85
C ASP A 506 41.69 47.35 4.30
N SER A 507 41.78 47.59 5.63
CA SER A 507 42.60 48.68 6.16
C SER A 507 44.11 48.49 5.97
N CYS A 508 44.59 47.25 5.76
CA CYS A 508 46.01 46.97 5.47
C CYS A 508 46.34 47.06 3.97
N LEU A 509 45.38 46.76 3.08
CA LEU A 509 45.57 46.83 1.64
C LEU A 509 45.68 48.28 1.14
N ASP A 510 44.93 49.21 1.75
CA ASP A 510 45.03 50.64 1.44
C ASP A 510 46.37 51.27 1.86
N GLN A 511 47.05 50.72 2.86
CA GLN A 511 48.36 51.23 3.33
C GLN A 511 49.55 50.71 2.52
N LEU A 512 49.36 49.71 1.65
CA LEU A 512 50.44 49.06 0.89
C LEU A 512 50.42 49.36 -0.61
N GLN A 513 49.55 50.25 -1.11
CA GLN A 513 49.47 50.58 -2.54
C GLN A 513 50.68 51.41 -3.03
N PRO A 514 51.49 50.90 -3.98
CA PRO A 514 52.17 51.77 -4.93
C PRO A 514 51.11 52.31 -5.90
N LYS A 515 51.19 53.59 -6.28
CA LYS A 515 50.22 54.33 -7.13
C LYS A 515 49.93 53.74 -8.54
N GLU A 516 50.37 52.53 -8.88
CA GLU A 516 50.26 51.94 -10.22
C GLU A 516 49.86 50.44 -10.21
N VAL A 517 49.26 49.92 -9.12
CA VAL A 517 48.72 48.54 -9.09
C VAL A 517 47.21 48.58 -8.88
N LEU A 518 46.43 48.20 -9.91
CA LEU A 518 44.99 48.02 -9.78
C LEU A 518 44.67 46.58 -9.38
N VAL A 519 43.90 46.42 -8.30
CA VAL A 519 43.27 45.15 -7.92
C VAL A 519 41.99 45.02 -8.74
N SER A 520 41.97 44.11 -9.72
CA SER A 520 40.83 43.99 -10.64
C SER A 520 39.68 43.12 -10.11
N SER A 521 39.95 42.20 -9.19
CA SER A 521 38.89 41.50 -8.43
C SER A 521 39.43 40.78 -7.20
N VAL A 522 38.60 40.69 -6.15
CA VAL A 522 38.79 39.80 -5.00
C VAL A 522 37.63 38.83 -4.99
N SER A 523 37.91 37.53 -5.11
CA SER A 523 36.90 36.48 -5.05
C SER A 523 37.13 35.61 -3.83
N LEU A 524 36.07 35.43 -3.04
CA LEU A 524 36.05 34.65 -1.81
C LEU A 524 35.18 33.42 -2.04
N LEU A 525 35.79 32.24 -2.17
CA LEU A 525 35.04 30.98 -2.28
C LEU A 525 35.09 30.23 -0.96
N ALA A 526 33.92 29.96 -0.37
CA ALA A 526 33.76 29.16 0.83
C ALA A 526 33.16 27.79 0.45
N GLU A 527 33.99 26.74 0.43
CA GLU A 527 33.49 25.37 0.27
C GLU A 527 33.27 24.73 1.65
N CYS A 528 32.05 24.24 1.88
CA CYS A 528 31.70 23.49 3.08
C CYS A 528 31.84 21.99 2.78
N LYS A 529 32.96 21.38 3.18
CA LYS A 529 33.15 19.93 3.09
C LYS A 529 32.99 19.29 4.46
N VAL A 530 31.98 18.43 4.59
CA VAL A 530 31.83 17.55 5.76
C VAL A 530 32.83 16.40 5.57
N ALA A 531 34.00 16.51 6.20
CA ALA A 531 34.90 15.38 6.32
C ALA A 531 34.44 14.51 7.49
N VAL A 532 33.96 13.31 7.19
CA VAL A 532 33.78 12.25 8.19
C VAL A 532 35.15 11.61 8.38
N GLY A 533 35.78 11.88 9.52
CA GLY A 533 37.02 11.22 9.96
C GLY A 533 36.71 9.88 10.60
#